data_AF-A0A9D2RNU2-F1
#
_entry.id   AF-A0A9D2RNU2-F1
#
_cell.length_a   1.000
_cell.length_b   1.000
_cell.length_c   1.000
_cell.angle_alpha   90.00
_cell.angle_beta   90.00
_cell.angle_gamma   90.00
#
_symmetry.space_group_name_H-M   'P 1'
#
loop_
_entity.id
_entity.type
_entity.pdbx_description
1 polymer ?
#
loop_
_entity_poly.entity_id
_entity_poly.type
_entity_poly.pdbx_seq_one_letter_code
_entity_poly.pdbx_strand_id
1 'polypeptide(L)'
;MTTIGQHAAPHPLEDQHAVRMLLRTAEFSDDPEVLDDLARAEVTGGVLRKIAHNPATSEDTLECLIELDQRWLTFPVTRRRDLSPEFIDGIARRLTDRNAIFHASSAPNADPETLRYLAAHPSAPMATVETVAQRLATWPLSVA
;
A
#
# COMPACT_ATOMS: atom_id res chain seq x y z
N MET A 1 40.02 31.50 31.35
CA MET A 1 39.59 30.26 30.67
C MET A 1 38.08 30.17 30.79
N THR A 2 37.36 30.30 29.67
CA THR A 2 35.95 29.89 29.59
C THR A 2 35.63 29.63 28.13
N THR A 3 35.65 28.35 27.78
CA THR A 3 35.17 27.80 26.50
C THR A 3 33.65 27.94 26.46
N ILE A 4 33.13 28.74 25.55
CA ILE A 4 31.71 28.72 25.20
C ILE A 4 31.56 27.61 24.15
N GLY A 5 31.14 26.43 24.60
CA GLY A 5 30.74 25.34 23.73
C GLY A 5 29.47 25.73 22.98
N GLN A 6 29.57 25.87 21.67
CA GLN A 6 28.42 25.96 20.77
C GLN A 6 27.65 24.64 20.85
N HIS A 7 26.50 24.64 21.52
CA HIS A 7 25.48 23.62 21.27
C HIS A 7 24.78 23.97 19.96
N ALA A 8 25.31 23.41 18.86
CA ALA A 8 24.57 23.32 17.61
C ALA A 8 23.37 22.41 17.85
N ALA A 9 22.17 22.98 17.82
CA ALA A 9 20.95 22.21 17.65
C ALA A 9 21.06 21.43 16.32
N PRO A 10 20.62 20.15 16.25
CA PRO A 10 20.64 19.40 15.01
C PRO A 10 19.84 20.16 13.95
N HIS A 11 20.42 20.29 12.77
CA HIS A 11 19.91 21.19 11.74
C HIS A 11 18.66 20.58 11.06
N PRO A 12 17.57 21.34 10.85
CA PRO A 12 16.39 20.88 10.09
C PRO A 12 16.71 20.36 8.68
N LEU A 13 17.87 20.74 8.13
CA LEU A 13 18.37 20.28 6.84
C LEU A 13 18.88 18.84 6.86
N GLU A 14 19.41 18.35 8.00
CA GLU A 14 19.88 16.97 8.16
C GLU A 14 18.70 16.00 8.20
N ASP A 15 17.62 16.38 8.90
CA ASP A 15 16.35 15.63 8.92
C ASP A 15 15.72 15.61 7.51
N GLN A 16 15.72 16.74 6.79
CA GLN A 16 15.22 16.77 5.41
C GLN A 16 16.07 15.93 4.45
N HIS A 17 17.40 15.90 4.61
CA HIS A 17 18.27 15.07 3.79
C HIS A 17 18.04 13.58 4.07
N ALA A 18 17.94 13.20 5.35
CA ALA A 18 17.62 11.84 5.75
C ALA A 18 16.27 11.39 5.16
N VAL A 19 15.21 12.20 5.31
CA VAL A 19 13.91 11.91 4.71
C VAL A 19 13.99 11.74 3.19
N ARG A 20 14.75 12.60 2.48
CA ARG A 20 14.96 12.44 1.03
C ARG A 20 15.69 11.15 0.67
N MET A 21 16.65 10.74 1.48
CA MET A 21 17.36 9.47 1.28
C MET A 21 16.41 8.29 1.47
N LEU A 22 15.62 8.26 2.54
CA LEU A 22 14.63 7.20 2.78
C LEU A 22 13.58 7.14 1.66
N LEU A 23 13.10 8.30 1.18
CA LEU A 23 12.18 8.35 0.03
C LEU A 23 12.83 7.79 -1.24
N ARG A 24 14.11 8.08 -1.52
CA ARG A 24 14.81 7.49 -2.66
C ARG A 24 15.00 5.99 -2.49
N THR A 25 15.41 5.53 -1.32
CA THR A 25 15.58 4.10 -1.03
C THR A 25 14.25 3.36 -1.25
N ALA A 26 13.16 3.86 -0.68
CA ALA A 26 11.83 3.27 -0.85
C ALA A 26 11.37 3.19 -2.32
N GLU A 27 11.73 4.18 -3.15
CA GLU A 27 11.29 4.26 -4.54
C GLU A 27 12.16 3.44 -5.52
N PHE A 28 13.46 3.33 -5.25
CA PHE A 28 14.42 2.84 -6.24
C PHE A 28 15.25 1.65 -5.79
N SER A 29 15.16 1.22 -4.53
CA SER A 29 15.81 -0.02 -4.10
C SER A 29 15.16 -1.21 -4.81
N ASP A 30 16.01 -2.10 -5.32
CA ASP A 30 15.68 -3.40 -5.89
C ASP A 30 15.90 -4.54 -4.87
N ASP A 31 16.26 -4.20 -3.63
CA ASP A 31 16.52 -5.14 -2.56
C ASP A 31 15.27 -5.27 -1.66
N PRO A 32 14.58 -6.43 -1.68
CA PRO A 32 13.38 -6.63 -0.86
C PRO A 32 13.67 -6.56 0.63
N GLU A 33 14.86 -6.97 1.11
CA GLU A 33 15.20 -6.93 2.53
C GLU A 33 15.35 -5.48 3.01
N VAL A 34 15.97 -4.62 2.20
CA VAL A 34 16.09 -3.18 2.51
C VAL A 34 14.72 -2.51 2.59
N LEU A 35 13.80 -2.85 1.68
CA LEU A 35 12.44 -2.32 1.67
C LEU A 35 11.63 -2.82 2.88
N ASP A 36 11.84 -4.07 3.27
CA ASP A 36 11.20 -4.71 4.41
C ASP A 36 11.67 -4.11 5.75
N ASP A 37 12.97 -3.92 5.91
CA ASP A 37 13.56 -3.21 7.06
C ASP A 37 13.04 -1.77 7.16
N LEU A 38 12.96 -1.07 6.01
CA LEU A 38 12.46 0.29 5.96
C LEU A 38 10.97 0.38 6.29
N ALA A 39 10.17 -0.62 5.91
CA ALA A 39 8.74 -0.70 6.24
C ALA A 39 8.48 -0.91 7.74
N ARG A 40 9.39 -1.60 8.42
CA ARG A 40 9.32 -1.85 9.87
C ARG A 40 10.00 -0.77 10.72
N ALA A 41 10.69 0.16 10.10
CA ALA A 41 11.25 1.33 10.77
C ALA A 41 10.16 2.40 11.02
N GLU A 42 10.38 3.27 12.01
CA GLU A 42 9.52 4.43 12.27
C GLU A 42 9.73 5.52 11.20
N VAL A 43 9.17 5.30 10.02
CA VAL A 43 9.27 6.21 8.87
C VAL A 43 7.95 6.92 8.58
N THR A 44 8.03 8.01 7.82
CA THR A 44 6.84 8.76 7.42
C THR A 44 5.94 7.93 6.49
N GLY A 45 4.63 8.20 6.50
CA GLY A 45 3.69 7.56 5.57
C GLY A 45 4.01 7.79 4.08
N GLY A 46 4.77 8.85 3.75
CA GLY A 46 5.28 9.07 2.39
C GLY A 46 6.30 8.03 1.95
N VAL A 47 7.14 7.56 2.88
CA VAL A 47 8.10 6.47 2.65
C VAL A 47 7.35 5.15 2.49
N LEU A 48 6.42 4.83 3.40
CA LEU A 48 5.59 3.61 3.31
C LEU A 48 4.81 3.53 1.99
N ARG A 49 4.27 4.66 1.51
CA ARG A 49 3.58 4.71 0.21
C ARG A 49 4.52 4.42 -0.96
N LYS A 50 5.78 4.86 -0.90
CA LYS A 50 6.78 4.55 -1.94
C LYS A 50 7.16 3.07 -1.92
N ILE A 51 7.34 2.49 -0.74
CA ILE A 51 7.54 1.04 -0.57
C ILE A 51 6.36 0.27 -1.17
N ALA A 52 5.12 0.67 -0.85
CA ALA A 52 3.93 0.01 -1.38
C ALA A 52 3.86 0.02 -2.91
N HIS A 53 4.38 1.06 -3.58
CA HIS A 53 4.43 1.16 -5.05
C HIS A 53 5.65 0.49 -5.69
N ASN A 54 6.68 0.16 -4.92
CA ASN A 54 7.91 -0.39 -5.46
C ASN A 54 7.70 -1.88 -5.84
N PRO A 55 7.92 -2.27 -7.11
CA PRO A 55 7.72 -3.64 -7.57
C PRO A 55 8.67 -4.66 -6.91
N ALA A 56 9.81 -4.22 -6.36
CA ALA A 56 10.73 -5.09 -5.63
C ALA A 56 10.22 -5.42 -4.20
N THR A 57 9.23 -4.70 -3.68
CA THR A 57 8.65 -4.98 -2.37
C THR A 57 7.95 -6.33 -2.39
N SER A 58 8.34 -7.20 -1.45
CA SER A 58 7.78 -8.54 -1.29
C SER A 58 6.30 -8.52 -0.89
N GLU A 59 5.57 -9.57 -1.23
CA GLU A 59 4.16 -9.72 -0.81
C GLU A 59 4.02 -9.64 0.72
N ASP A 60 4.90 -10.30 1.49
CA ASP A 60 4.91 -10.27 2.97
C ASP A 60 5.04 -8.84 3.51
N THR A 61 5.94 -8.03 2.94
CA THR A 61 6.07 -6.62 3.32
C THR A 61 4.80 -5.83 2.98
N LEU A 62 4.18 -6.08 1.82
CA LEU A 62 2.92 -5.41 1.43
C LEU A 62 1.76 -5.79 2.36
N GLU A 63 1.68 -7.04 2.81
CA GLU A 63 0.71 -7.46 3.82
C GLU A 63 0.90 -6.68 5.12
N CYS A 64 2.14 -6.60 5.61
CA CYS A 64 2.48 -5.84 6.81
C CYS A 64 2.08 -4.37 6.70
N LEU A 65 2.29 -3.73 5.53
CA LEU A 65 1.83 -2.37 5.28
C LEU A 65 0.31 -2.23 5.39
N ILE A 66 -0.46 -3.17 4.86
CA ILE A 66 -1.93 -3.13 4.93
C ILE A 66 -2.41 -3.35 6.37
N GLU A 67 -1.77 -4.24 7.12
CA GLU A 67 -2.09 -4.48 8.53
C GLU A 67 -1.79 -3.25 9.39
N LEU A 68 -0.73 -2.51 9.07
CA LEU A 68 -0.36 -1.27 9.74
C LEU A 68 -1.41 -0.16 9.53
N ASP A 69 -1.88 0.02 8.28
CA ASP A 69 -2.90 1.02 7.96
C ASP A 69 -3.72 0.64 6.72
N GLN A 70 -4.80 -0.13 6.95
CA GLN A 70 -5.70 -0.55 5.86
C GLN A 70 -6.25 0.66 5.08
N ARG A 71 -6.59 1.74 5.78
CA ARG A 71 -7.25 2.89 5.16
C ARG A 71 -6.37 3.56 4.13
N TRP A 72 -5.08 3.71 4.42
CA TRP A 72 -4.17 4.49 3.58
C TRP A 72 -3.23 3.65 2.71
N LEU A 73 -2.95 2.41 3.09
CA LEU A 73 -1.99 1.55 2.39
C LEU A 73 -2.65 0.51 1.48
N THR A 74 -3.95 0.20 1.64
CA THR A 74 -4.63 -0.70 0.70
C THR A 74 -4.69 -0.15 -0.73
N PHE A 75 -4.91 1.16 -0.93
CA PHE A 75 -4.94 1.73 -2.28
C PHE A 75 -3.61 1.58 -3.05
N PRO A 76 -2.45 2.05 -2.54
CA PRO A 76 -1.20 1.95 -3.28
C PRO A 76 -0.80 0.49 -3.56
N VAL A 77 -1.07 -0.44 -2.63
CA VAL A 77 -0.82 -1.87 -2.83
C VAL A 77 -1.76 -2.43 -3.91
N THR A 78 -3.08 -2.32 -3.73
CA THR A 78 -4.04 -2.99 -4.62
C THR A 78 -4.13 -2.37 -6.02
N ARG A 79 -3.53 -1.20 -6.26
CA ARG A 79 -3.41 -0.60 -7.61
C ARG A 79 -2.26 -1.15 -8.44
N ARG A 80 -1.38 -1.94 -7.84
CA ARG A 80 -0.32 -2.65 -8.56
C ARG A 80 -0.88 -3.66 -9.55
N ARG A 81 -0.18 -3.84 -10.67
CA ARG A 81 -0.56 -4.73 -11.77
C ARG A 81 0.28 -6.00 -11.83
N ASP A 82 1.34 -6.05 -11.03
CA ASP A 82 2.26 -7.16 -10.86
C ASP A 82 1.83 -8.15 -9.77
N LEU A 83 0.82 -7.79 -8.95
CA LEU A 83 0.29 -8.67 -7.91
C LEU A 83 -0.69 -9.69 -8.48
N SER A 84 -0.65 -10.91 -7.95
CA SER A 84 -1.53 -12.00 -8.33
C SER A 84 -2.97 -11.77 -7.87
N PRO A 85 -3.99 -12.29 -8.59
CA PRO A 85 -5.37 -12.29 -8.11
C PRO A 85 -5.52 -12.95 -6.73
N GLU A 86 -4.75 -14.01 -6.47
CA GLU A 86 -4.75 -14.74 -5.20
C GLU A 86 -4.29 -13.86 -4.03
N PHE A 87 -3.22 -13.06 -4.23
CA PHE A 87 -2.77 -12.09 -3.24
C PHE A 87 -3.85 -11.04 -2.94
N ILE A 88 -4.49 -10.51 -4.00
CA ILE A 88 -5.57 -9.53 -3.85
C ILE A 88 -6.77 -10.11 -3.11
N ASP A 89 -7.16 -11.37 -3.37
CA ASP A 89 -8.21 -12.05 -2.59
C ASP A 89 -7.80 -12.20 -1.13
N GLY A 90 -6.58 -12.68 -0.86
CA GLY A 90 -6.05 -12.84 0.49
C GLY A 90 -6.09 -11.56 1.32
N ILE A 91 -5.76 -10.41 0.72
CA ILE A 91 -5.95 -9.10 1.34
C ILE A 91 -7.44 -8.79 1.54
N ALA A 92 -8.26 -8.93 0.50
CA ALA A 92 -9.68 -8.59 0.52
C ALA A 92 -10.43 -9.27 1.67
N ARG A 93 -10.14 -10.55 1.96
CA ARG A 93 -10.77 -11.33 3.04
C ARG A 93 -10.47 -10.81 4.45
N ARG A 94 -9.45 -9.97 4.61
CA ARG A 94 -9.01 -9.42 5.91
C ARG A 94 -9.36 -7.94 6.10
N LEU A 95 -9.95 -7.29 5.10
CA LEU A 95 -10.29 -5.87 5.17
C LEU A 95 -11.51 -5.63 6.04
N THR A 96 -11.41 -4.65 6.93
CA THR A 96 -12.51 -4.21 7.80
C THR A 96 -12.86 -2.74 7.60
N ASP A 97 -11.90 -1.93 7.13
CA ASP A 97 -12.12 -0.51 6.84
C ASP A 97 -12.89 -0.31 5.52
N ARG A 98 -13.91 0.55 5.58
CA ARG A 98 -14.80 0.85 4.43
C ARG A 98 -14.07 1.44 3.23
N ASN A 99 -13.02 2.24 3.44
CA ASN A 99 -12.27 2.85 2.34
C ASN A 99 -11.30 1.83 1.75
N ALA A 100 -10.68 1.01 2.60
CA ALA A 100 -9.85 -0.11 2.14
C ALA A 100 -10.65 -1.06 1.24
N ILE A 101 -11.86 -1.44 1.64
CA ILE A 101 -12.77 -2.29 0.85
C ILE A 101 -13.10 -1.63 -0.50
N PHE A 102 -13.41 -0.34 -0.50
CA PHE A 102 -13.65 0.40 -1.73
C PHE A 102 -12.42 0.41 -2.66
N HIS A 103 -11.24 0.67 -2.12
CA HIS A 103 -10.00 0.69 -2.89
C HIS A 103 -9.64 -0.70 -3.46
N ALA A 104 -9.77 -1.76 -2.67
CA ALA A 104 -9.54 -3.13 -3.12
C ALA A 104 -10.49 -3.52 -4.26
N SER A 105 -11.74 -3.03 -4.26
CA SER A 105 -12.69 -3.28 -5.36
C SER A 105 -12.26 -2.65 -6.70
N SER A 106 -11.32 -1.70 -6.63
CA SER A 106 -10.70 -1.04 -7.79
C SER A 106 -9.35 -1.66 -8.19
N ALA A 107 -8.96 -2.79 -7.59
CA ALA A 107 -7.73 -3.49 -7.93
C ALA A 107 -7.79 -4.05 -9.35
N PRO A 108 -6.81 -3.79 -10.23
CA PRO A 108 -6.90 -4.17 -11.64
C PRO A 108 -6.95 -5.69 -11.83
N ASN A 109 -6.29 -6.44 -10.94
CA ASN A 109 -6.17 -7.90 -11.03
C ASN A 109 -7.11 -8.66 -10.08
N ALA A 110 -8.05 -7.97 -9.41
CA ALA A 110 -9.06 -8.67 -8.61
C ALA A 110 -9.99 -9.48 -9.50
N ASP A 111 -10.13 -10.76 -9.18
CA ASP A 111 -11.02 -11.66 -9.90
C ASP A 111 -12.50 -11.38 -9.61
N PRO A 112 -13.42 -11.84 -10.50
CA PRO A 112 -14.85 -11.63 -10.33
C PRO A 112 -15.41 -12.12 -8.99
N GLU A 113 -14.84 -13.20 -8.43
CA GLU A 113 -15.26 -13.71 -7.12
C GLU A 113 -14.88 -12.75 -5.99
N THR A 114 -13.62 -12.30 -5.95
CA THR A 114 -13.14 -11.31 -4.98
C THR A 114 -13.92 -10.00 -5.08
N LEU A 115 -14.22 -9.53 -6.30
CA LEU A 115 -15.04 -8.34 -6.52
C LEU A 115 -16.46 -8.51 -5.93
N ARG A 116 -17.11 -9.65 -6.19
CA ARG A 116 -18.44 -9.95 -5.60
C ARG A 116 -18.39 -10.02 -4.08
N TYR A 117 -17.33 -10.63 -3.52
CA TYR A 117 -17.13 -10.68 -2.08
C TYR A 117 -17.03 -9.27 -1.48
N LEU A 118 -16.21 -8.39 -2.06
CA LEU A 118 -16.05 -7.01 -1.60
C LEU A 118 -17.35 -6.21 -1.69
N ALA A 119 -18.16 -6.40 -2.74
CA ALA A 119 -19.46 -5.74 -2.87
C ALA A 119 -20.50 -6.24 -1.84
N ALA A 120 -20.43 -7.52 -1.45
CA ALA A 120 -21.31 -8.11 -0.45
C ALA A 120 -20.83 -7.88 1.00
N HIS A 121 -19.63 -7.32 1.19
CA HIS A 121 -19.06 -7.14 2.52
C HIS A 121 -19.91 -6.17 3.37
N PRO A 122 -20.21 -6.47 4.66
CA PRO A 122 -21.09 -5.64 5.49
C PRO A 122 -20.66 -4.18 5.64
N SER A 123 -19.34 -3.94 5.66
CA SER A 123 -18.75 -2.60 5.75
C SER A 123 -18.56 -1.91 4.38
N ALA A 124 -18.95 -2.55 3.28
CA ALA A 124 -18.78 -1.98 1.95
C ALA A 124 -19.65 -0.72 1.76
N PRO A 125 -19.08 0.42 1.34
CA PRO A 125 -19.89 1.55 0.93
C PRO A 125 -20.64 1.23 -0.37
N MET A 126 -21.78 1.89 -0.60
CA MET A 126 -22.57 1.73 -1.84
C MET A 126 -21.76 1.92 -3.13
N ALA A 127 -20.78 2.83 -3.11
CA ALA A 127 -19.87 3.06 -4.22
C ALA A 127 -19.06 1.79 -4.60
N THR A 128 -18.79 0.88 -3.66
CA THR A 128 -18.16 -0.41 -3.94
C THR A 128 -19.08 -1.28 -4.79
N VAL A 129 -20.37 -1.33 -4.46
CA VAL A 129 -21.36 -2.12 -5.20
C VAL A 129 -21.47 -1.62 -6.65
N GLU A 130 -21.54 -0.30 -6.83
CA GLU A 130 -21.61 0.34 -8.16
C GLU A 130 -20.33 0.07 -8.97
N THR A 131 -19.17 0.24 -8.35
CA THR A 131 -17.86 -0.01 -8.98
C THR A 131 -17.75 -1.46 -9.45
N VAL A 132 -18.11 -2.41 -8.58
CA VAL A 132 -18.07 -3.83 -8.90
C VAL A 132 -19.07 -4.18 -10.01
N ALA A 133 -20.30 -3.66 -9.95
CA ALA A 133 -21.31 -3.89 -10.99
C ALA A 133 -20.82 -3.40 -12.36
N GLN A 134 -20.23 -2.21 -12.43
CA GLN A 134 -19.67 -1.67 -13.68
C GLN A 134 -18.53 -2.55 -14.21
N ARG A 135 -17.61 -2.96 -13.34
CA ARG A 135 -16.47 -3.80 -13.74
C ARG A 135 -16.90 -5.17 -14.24
N LEU A 136 -17.83 -5.82 -13.56
CA LEU A 136 -18.36 -7.12 -13.95
C LEU A 136 -19.15 -7.05 -15.26
N ALA A 137 -19.84 -5.93 -15.54
CA ALA A 137 -20.53 -5.73 -16.82
C ALA A 137 -19.56 -5.58 -18.01
N THR A 138 -18.36 -5.05 -17.77
CA THR A 138 -17.30 -4.90 -18.78
C THR A 138 -16.33 -6.08 -18.83
N TRP A 139 -16.47 -7.04 -17.91
CA TRP A 139 -15.60 -8.20 -17.87
C TRP A 139 -15.83 -9.02 -19.14
N PRO A 140 -14.80 -9.31 -19.94
CA PRO A 140 -15.00 -10.09 -21.15
C PRO A 140 -15.61 -11.44 -20.74
N LEU A 141 -16.68 -11.84 -21.42
CA LEU A 141 -17.16 -13.22 -21.46
C LEU A 141 -16.10 -14.07 -22.17
N SER A 142 -14.90 -14.16 -21.61
CA SER A 142 -13.84 -15.05 -22.10
C SER A 142 -14.04 -16.40 -21.47
N VAL A 143 -15.00 -17.17 -21.99
CA VAL A 143 -14.93 -18.64 -22.00
C VAL A 143 -15.65 -19.16 -23.25
N ALA A 144 -14.88 -19.44 -24.29
CA ALA A 144 -14.92 -20.70 -25.04
C ALA A 144 -13.54 -20.93 -25.65
#